data_AF-A0A7C9VN28-F1
#
_entry.id   AF-A0A7C9VN28-F1
#
_cell.length_a   1.000
_cell.length_b   1.000
_cell.length_c   1.000
_cell.angle_alpha   90.00
_cell.angle_beta   90.00
_cell.angle_gamma   90.00
#
_symmetry.space_group_name_H-M   'P 1'
#
loop_
_entity.id
_entity.type
_entity.pdbx_description
1 polymer ?
#
loop_
_entity_poly.entity_id
_entity_poly.type
_entity_poly.pdbx_seq_one_letter_code
_entity_poly.pdbx_strand_id
1 'polypeptide(L)' 'MSTKKKIGILGASGYTGAELVRLLLRHPRVEIAVLTADRRAGQMMGDV' A
#
# COMPACT_ATOMS: atom_id res chain seq x y z
N MET A 1 -11.89 4.52 20.64
CA MET A 1 -10.71 4.44 19.75
C MET A 1 -10.91 3.30 18.77
N SER A 2 -10.93 3.54 17.46
CA SER A 2 -11.04 2.45 16.47
C SER A 2 -9.63 1.96 16.13
N THR A 3 -9.34 0.69 16.42
CA THR A 3 -8.06 0.06 16.09
C THR A 3 -7.94 -0.09 14.57
N LYS A 4 -6.86 0.44 13.98
CA LYS A 4 -6.59 0.25 12.55
C LYS A 4 -6.31 -1.23 12.26
N LYS A 5 -6.84 -1.73 11.14
CA LYS A 5 -6.53 -3.06 10.62
C LYS A 5 -5.25 -3.00 9.78
N LYS A 6 -4.27 -3.83 10.14
CA LYS A 6 -3.02 -3.98 9.39
C LYS A 6 -3.28 -4.85 8.17
N ILE A 7 -2.87 -4.38 7.00
CA ILE A 7 -3.04 -5.09 5.73
C ILE A 7 -1.74 -5.09 4.90
N GLY A 8 -1.62 -6.07 4.02
CA GLY A 8 -0.57 -6.16 3.01
C GLY A 8 -1.15 -6.01 1.60
N ILE A 9 -0.42 -5.35 0.69
CA ILE A 9 -0.80 -5.21 -0.72
C ILE A 9 0.25 -5.91 -1.59
N LEU A 10 -0.18 -6.92 -2.33
CA LEU A 10 0.66 -7.64 -3.28
C LEU A 10 0.53 -7.00 -4.66
N GLY A 11 1.65 -6.62 -5.27
CA GLY A 11 1.64 -5.94 -6.57
C GLY A 11 1.32 -4.45 -6.46
N ALA A 12 1.79 -3.78 -5.40
CA ALA A 12 1.59 -2.35 -5.14
C ALA A 12 2.12 -1.44 -6.27
N SER A 13 3.09 -1.92 -7.06
CA SER A 13 3.64 -1.19 -8.21
C SER A 13 2.80 -1.29 -9.48
N GLY A 14 1.73 -2.08 -9.50
CA GLY A 14 0.77 -2.12 -10.61
C GLY A 14 -0.22 -0.96 -10.51
N TYR A 15 -0.90 -0.63 -11.62
CA TYR A 15 -1.86 0.49 -11.66
C TYR A 15 -2.94 0.39 -10.56
N THR A 16 -3.55 -0.78 -10.44
CA THR A 16 -4.56 -1.05 -9.39
C THR A 16 -3.96 -1.01 -7.99
N GLY A 17 -2.74 -1.52 -7.82
CA GLY A 17 -2.05 -1.51 -6.52
C GLY A 17 -1.73 -0.09 -6.06
N ALA A 18 -1.24 0.75 -6.96
CA ALA A 18 -0.93 2.15 -6.69
C ALA A 18 -2.18 2.95 -6.32
N GLU A 19 -3.28 2.76 -7.06
CA GLU A 19 -4.56 3.40 -6.74
C GLU A 19 -5.14 2.92 -5.40
N LEU A 20 -5.00 1.64 -5.09
CA LEU A 20 -5.40 1.11 -3.79
C LEU A 20 -4.58 1.74 -2.65
N VAL A 21 -3.26 1.88 -2.82
CA VAL A 21 -2.39 2.60 -1.87
C VAL A 21 -2.88 4.04 -1.69
N ARG A 22 -3.11 4.77 -2.79
CA ARG A 22 -3.59 6.17 -2.77
C ARG A 22 -4.88 6.33 -1.97
N LEU A 23 -5.83 5.40 -2.14
CA LEU A 23 -7.10 5.42 -1.40
C LEU A 23 -6.91 5.06 0.08
N LEU A 24 -6.16 4.00 0.38
CA LEU A 24 -6.01 3.48 1.74
C LEU A 24 -5.12 4.33 2.64
N LEU A 25 -4.19 5.12 2.07
CA LEU A 25 -3.37 6.08 2.82
C LEU A 25 -4.20 7.07 3.64
N ARG A 26 -5.42 7.39 3.20
CA ARG A 26 -6.34 8.31 3.89
C ARG A 26 -7.43 7.60 4.69
N HIS A 27 -7.42 6.26 4.75
CA HIS A 27 -8.52 5.51 5.34
C HIS A 27 -8.37 5.41 6.88
N PRO A 28 -9.39 5.81 7.66
CA PRO A 28 -9.24 5.98 9.11
C PRO A 28 -9.06 4.67 9.88
N ARG A 29 -9.43 3.53 9.28
CA ARG A 29 -9.41 2.21 9.93
C ARG A 29 -8.39 1.24 9.33
N VAL A 30 -7.48 1.70 8.48
CA VAL A 30 -6.49 0.85 7.81
C VAL A 30 -5.08 1.39 8.04
N GLU A 31 -4.15 0.45 8.19
CA GLU A 31 -2.71 0.67 8.22
C GLU A 31 -2.07 -0.28 7.21
N ILE A 32 -1.35 0.26 6.23
CA ILE A 32 -0.60 -0.53 5.27
C ILE A 32 0.70 -0.96 5.97
N ALA A 33 0.83 -2.25 6.26
CA ALA A 33 2.00 -2.79 6.96
C ALA A 33 3.03 -3.41 6.00
N VAL A 34 2.59 -3.86 4.82
CA VAL A 34 3.45 -4.51 3.82
C VAL A 34 3.03 -4.10 2.42
N LEU A 35 4.00 -3.74 1.58
CA LEU A 35 3.83 -3.57 0.14
C LEU A 35 4.81 -4.51 -0.56
N THR A 36 4.36 -5.26 -1.56
CA THR A 36 5.25 -6.00 -2.45
C THR A 36 5.13 -5.48 -3.87
N ALA A 37 6.25 -5.49 -4.59
CA ALA A 37 6.33 -5.11 -5.98
C ALA A 37 7.25 -6.12 -6.67
N ASP A 38 6.90 -6.53 -7.89
CA ASP A 38 7.71 -7.46 -8.67
C ASP A 38 8.85 -6.71 -9.36
N ARG A 39 8.53 -5.88 -10.36
CA ARG A 39 9.50 -5.10 -11.14
C ARG A 39 10.18 -3.93 -10.39
N ARG A 40 9.64 -3.53 -9.23
CA ARG A 40 10.13 -2.38 -8.45
C ARG A 40 10.45 -2.74 -7.00
N ALA A 41 10.78 -4.00 -6.75
CA ALA A 41 11.23 -4.45 -5.43
C ALA A 41 12.40 -3.58 -4.93
N GLY A 42 12.34 -3.15 -3.66
CA GLY A 42 13.39 -2.38 -3.00
C GLY A 42 13.39 -0.87 -3.25
N GLN A 43 12.54 -0.36 -4.16
CA GLN A 43 12.35 1.09 -4.35
C GLN A 43 11.37 1.66 -3.32
N MET A 44 11.51 2.94 -2.96
CA MET A 44 10.48 3.59 -2.15
C MET A 44 9.23 3.80 -2.99
N MET A 45 8.05 3.69 -2.38
CA MET A 45 6.79 3.92 -3.10
C MET A 45 6.70 5.34 -3.70
N GLY A 46 7.41 6.32 -3.12
CA GLY A 46 7.49 7.69 -3.67
C GLY A 46 8.34 7.83 -4.94
N ASP A 47 9.15 6.82 -5.28
CA ASP A 47 9.99 6.79 -6.48
C ASP A 47 9.29 6.09 -7.66
N VAL A 48 8.04 5.64 -7.46
CA VAL A 48 7.24 4.87 -8.43
C VAL A 48 6.22 5.74 -9.14
#